data_AF-A0AAU1G1T5-F1
#
_entry.id   AF-A0AAU1G1T5-F1
#
_cell.length_a   1.000
_cell.length_b   1.000
_cell.length_c   1.000
_cell.angle_alpha   90.00
_cell.angle_beta   90.00
_cell.angle_gamma   90.00
#
_symmetry.space_group_name_H-M   'P 1'
#
loop_
_entity.id
_entity.type
_entity.pdbx_description
1 polymer ?
#
loop_
_entity_poly.entity_id
_entity_poly.type
_entity_poly.pdbx_seq_one_letter_code
_entity_poly.pdbx_strand_id
1 'polypeptide(L)'
;MRKMFRGAAALATAAAAVIALSGTSLAQPADAWAGCPDGAVCIYPQNQNPAVKPTHVFYSYGAHNLSNQHGNHWVLNNQYDGATANLCTGSNGGGCGSPIAAKTGVYADLTPVNSIRLNRA
;
A
#
# COMPACT_ATOMS: atom_id res chain seq x y z
N MET A 1 -54.19 25.41 57.47
CA MET A 1 -53.21 25.82 58.49
C MET A 1 -52.23 24.69 58.68
N ARG A 2 -50.91 24.97 58.61
CA ARG A 2 -49.79 24.10 59.06
C ARG A 2 -49.51 22.87 58.20
N LYS A 3 -48.27 22.39 58.04
CA LYS A 3 -46.89 22.91 58.07
C LYS A 3 -46.06 21.68 57.65
N MET A 4 -45.04 21.94 56.85
CA MET A 4 -43.85 21.13 56.56
C MET A 4 -43.57 19.95 57.51
N PHE A 5 -43.14 18.82 56.95
CA PHE A 5 -42.02 18.06 57.53
C PHE A 5 -41.10 17.52 56.42
N ARG A 6 -39.83 17.95 56.51
CA ARG A 6 -38.68 17.37 55.84
C ARG A 6 -38.18 16.18 56.66
N GLY A 7 -37.65 15.17 55.99
CA GLY A 7 -36.86 14.07 56.55
C GLY A 7 -37.05 12.81 55.70
N ALA A 8 -36.08 11.96 55.43
CA ALA A 8 -34.66 11.91 55.73
C ALA A 8 -34.01 10.99 54.67
N ALA A 9 -32.69 10.98 54.63
CA ALA A 9 -31.86 10.27 53.66
C ALA A 9 -32.09 8.75 53.60
N ALA A 10 -31.92 8.16 52.41
CA ALA A 10 -31.58 6.75 52.24
C ALA A 10 -30.49 6.63 51.15
N LEU A 11 -29.29 6.33 51.62
CA LEU A 11 -28.14 5.90 50.83
C LEU A 11 -28.41 4.52 50.24
N ALA A 12 -28.14 4.35 48.95
CA ALA A 12 -27.46 3.19 48.34
C ALA A 12 -27.93 3.01 46.89
N THR A 13 -26.99 3.08 45.94
CA THR A 13 -26.94 2.20 44.76
C THR A 13 -25.61 2.47 44.05
N ALA A 14 -24.57 1.73 44.43
CA ALA A 14 -23.37 1.62 43.59
C ALA A 14 -23.57 0.44 42.65
N ALA A 15 -24.17 0.69 41.48
CA ALA A 15 -24.15 -0.25 40.37
C ALA A 15 -22.93 0.10 39.50
N ALA A 16 -21.89 -0.73 39.57
CA ALA A 16 -20.70 -0.59 38.75
C ALA A 16 -21.06 -0.81 37.27
N ALA A 17 -20.99 0.24 36.46
CA ALA A 17 -21.17 0.17 35.02
C ALA A 17 -19.80 0.14 34.31
N VAL A 18 -19.51 -1.04 33.75
CA VAL A 18 -18.78 -1.37 32.51
C VAL A 18 -17.96 -0.26 31.85
N ILE A 19 -16.71 -0.56 31.47
CA ILE A 19 -16.30 -0.64 30.04
C ILE A 19 -15.15 -1.66 29.96
N ALA A 20 -15.41 -2.83 29.38
CA ALA A 20 -14.33 -3.66 28.86
C ALA A 20 -13.73 -2.90 27.68
N LEU A 21 -12.53 -2.36 27.86
CA LEU A 21 -11.76 -1.76 26.78
C LEU A 21 -11.37 -2.90 25.83
N SER A 22 -12.24 -3.21 24.87
CA SER A 22 -11.90 -4.01 23.71
C SER A 22 -10.80 -3.26 22.99
N GLY A 23 -9.55 -3.63 23.27
CA GLY A 23 -8.38 -3.10 22.60
C GLY A 23 -8.61 -3.25 21.10
N THR A 24 -8.87 -2.15 20.42
CA THR A 24 -8.81 -2.11 18.98
C THR A 24 -7.34 -2.30 18.66
N SER A 25 -6.96 -3.53 18.32
CA SER A 25 -5.73 -3.77 17.57
C SER A 25 -5.91 -3.06 16.24
N LEU A 26 -5.53 -1.78 16.19
CA LEU A 26 -5.38 -1.06 14.94
C LEU A 26 -4.28 -1.81 14.19
N ALA A 27 -4.68 -2.63 13.22
CA ALA A 27 -3.74 -3.23 12.28
C ALA A 27 -3.01 -2.06 11.62
N GLN A 28 -1.76 -1.80 12.03
CA GLN A 28 -0.91 -0.89 11.30
C GLN A 28 -0.76 -1.49 9.90
N PRO A 29 -0.96 -0.69 8.83
CA PRO A 29 -0.69 -1.19 7.49
C PRO A 29 0.76 -1.71 7.49
N ALA A 30 0.96 -2.90 6.93
CA ALA A 30 2.31 -3.42 6.70
C ALA A 30 3.14 -2.30 6.07
N ASP A 31 4.33 -2.07 6.61
CA ASP A 31 5.19 -0.97 6.19
C ASP A 31 5.46 -1.14 4.69
N ALA A 32 4.87 -0.24 3.88
CA ALA A 32 4.94 -0.34 2.43
C ALA A 32 6.41 -0.31 2.02
N TRP A 33 6.90 -1.35 1.33
CA TRP A 33 8.31 -1.48 0.99
C TRP A 33 8.78 -0.28 0.15
N ALA A 34 9.58 0.60 0.75
CA ALA A 34 9.96 1.90 0.17
C ALA A 34 8.74 2.72 -0.31
N GLY A 35 7.63 2.68 0.41
CA GLY A 35 6.37 3.31 0.03
C GLY A 35 5.59 2.59 -1.07
N CYS A 36 6.03 1.40 -1.53
CA CYS A 36 5.28 0.55 -2.45
C CYS A 36 4.33 -0.38 -1.69
N PRO A 37 3.00 -0.22 -1.83
CA PRO A 37 2.03 -1.05 -1.11
C PRO A 37 2.13 -2.53 -1.47
N ASP A 38 1.72 -3.41 -0.56
CA ASP A 38 1.66 -4.84 -0.83
C ASP A 38 0.72 -5.17 -1.99
N GLY A 39 1.15 -6.10 -2.84
CA GLY A 39 0.37 -6.48 -4.03
C GLY A 39 0.52 -5.55 -5.22
N ALA A 40 1.36 -4.53 -5.13
CA ALA A 40 1.59 -3.56 -6.20
C ALA A 40 2.95 -3.70 -6.88
N VAL A 41 3.05 -3.12 -8.07
CA VAL A 41 4.31 -2.79 -8.73
C VAL A 41 4.44 -1.27 -8.76
N CYS A 42 5.61 -0.76 -8.39
CA CYS A 42 5.82 0.67 -8.23
C CYS A 42 7.00 1.16 -9.05
N ILE A 43 6.82 2.32 -9.69
CA ILE A 43 7.90 3.05 -10.38
C ILE A 43 8.21 4.31 -9.57
N TYR A 44 9.49 4.60 -9.41
CA TYR A 44 10.00 5.73 -8.62
C TYR A 44 10.43 6.89 -9.53
N PRO A 45 10.63 8.11 -9.00
CA PRO A 45 11.16 9.22 -9.77
C PRO A 45 12.50 8.89 -10.43
N GLN A 46 12.80 9.58 -11.53
CA GLN A 46 14.08 9.48 -12.21
C GLN A 46 15.22 9.75 -11.22
N ASN A 47 16.24 8.88 -11.24
CA ASN A 47 17.45 8.96 -10.42
C ASN A 47 17.23 8.98 -8.90
N GLN A 48 16.03 8.65 -8.40
CA GLN A 48 15.82 8.50 -6.96
C GLN A 48 16.49 7.22 -6.48
N ASN A 49 17.65 7.31 -5.83
CA ASN A 49 18.36 6.17 -5.27
C ASN A 49 18.95 6.56 -3.89
N PRO A 50 18.51 5.94 -2.77
CA PRO A 50 17.60 4.79 -2.67
C PRO A 50 16.15 5.14 -3.04
N ALA A 51 15.33 4.11 -3.32
CA ALA A 51 13.89 4.26 -3.51
C ALA A 51 13.22 4.73 -2.20
N VAL A 52 12.37 5.77 -2.28
CA VAL A 52 11.72 6.36 -1.09
C VAL A 52 10.22 6.54 -1.30
N LYS A 53 9.80 7.12 -2.44
CA LYS A 53 8.39 7.39 -2.72
C LYS A 53 8.09 7.18 -4.20
N PRO A 54 7.15 6.29 -4.55
CA PRO A 54 6.83 6.02 -5.95
C PRO A 54 6.04 7.17 -6.59
N THR A 55 6.19 7.30 -7.92
CA THR A 55 5.36 8.16 -8.77
C THR A 55 4.20 7.40 -9.39
N HIS A 56 4.38 6.10 -9.63
CA HIS A 56 3.34 5.23 -10.19
C HIS A 56 3.21 3.97 -9.36
N VAL A 57 1.97 3.54 -9.15
CA VAL A 57 1.62 2.33 -8.41
C VAL A 57 0.56 1.59 -9.21
N PHE A 58 0.85 0.34 -9.56
CA PHE A 58 0.01 -0.52 -10.39
C PHE A 58 -0.46 -1.72 -9.58
N TYR A 59 -1.76 -1.99 -9.60
CA TYR A 59 -2.37 -3.12 -8.86
C TYR A 59 -3.00 -4.17 -9.77
N SER A 60 -3.52 -3.76 -10.92
CA SER A 60 -4.18 -4.68 -11.83
C SER A 60 -3.18 -5.40 -12.72
N TYR A 61 -3.37 -6.71 -12.86
CA TYR A 61 -2.65 -7.53 -13.83
C TYR A 61 -2.94 -7.06 -15.27
N GLY A 62 -1.99 -7.32 -16.16
CA GLY A 62 -2.02 -6.86 -17.55
C GLY A 62 -1.01 -5.75 -17.81
N ALA A 63 -1.08 -5.19 -19.02
CA ALA A 63 -0.17 -4.15 -19.48
C ALA A 63 -0.69 -2.76 -19.15
N HIS A 64 0.23 -1.89 -18.74
CA HIS A 64 0.01 -0.48 -18.45
C HIS A 64 0.97 0.33 -19.29
N ASN A 65 0.43 1.16 -20.19
CA ASN A 65 1.26 2.03 -21.02
C ASN A 65 1.86 3.13 -20.15
N LEU A 66 3.15 3.38 -20.37
CA LEU A 66 3.91 4.44 -19.73
C LEU A 66 4.08 5.59 -20.71
N SER A 67 4.10 6.80 -20.19
CA SER A 67 4.46 7.99 -20.95
C SER A 67 5.43 8.84 -20.15
N ASN A 68 6.31 9.54 -20.87
CA ASN A 68 7.27 10.49 -20.30
C ASN A 68 8.15 9.90 -19.17
N GLN A 69 8.49 8.60 -19.24
CA GLN A 69 9.50 8.00 -18.38
C GLN A 69 10.84 8.02 -19.11
N HIS A 70 11.86 8.59 -18.49
CA HIS A 70 13.18 8.81 -19.11
C HIS A 70 14.28 8.62 -18.08
N GLY A 71 15.42 8.10 -18.53
CA GLY A 71 16.57 7.78 -17.69
C GLY A 71 16.26 6.68 -16.68
N ASN A 72 17.07 6.61 -15.62
CA ASN A 72 17.02 5.51 -14.68
C ASN A 72 15.96 5.68 -13.59
N HIS A 73 15.23 4.62 -13.30
CA HIS A 73 14.23 4.56 -12.24
C HIS A 73 14.37 3.26 -11.45
N TRP A 74 13.98 3.28 -10.18
CA TRP A 74 13.62 2.04 -9.49
C TRP A 74 12.26 1.55 -9.97
N VAL A 75 12.17 0.25 -10.19
CA VAL A 75 10.92 -0.48 -10.38
C VAL A 75 10.89 -1.62 -9.39
N LEU A 76 9.96 -1.55 -8.43
CA LEU A 76 9.81 -2.55 -7.39
C LEU A 76 8.55 -3.38 -7.65
N ASN A 77 8.70 -4.70 -7.61
CA ASN A 77 7.59 -5.63 -7.60
C ASN A 77 7.33 -6.08 -6.16
N ASN A 78 6.36 -5.44 -5.49
CA ASN A 78 5.93 -5.82 -4.14
C ASN A 78 4.73 -6.78 -4.14
N GLN A 79 4.47 -7.44 -5.28
CA GLN A 79 3.47 -8.50 -5.39
C GLN A 79 3.91 -9.77 -4.63
N TYR A 80 3.02 -10.76 -4.56
CA TYR A 80 3.19 -12.01 -3.82
C TYR A 80 2.84 -13.23 -4.70
N ASP A 81 2.96 -14.43 -4.14
CA ASP A 81 2.59 -15.71 -4.75
C ASP A 81 3.28 -16.04 -6.09
N GLY A 82 4.47 -15.49 -6.34
CA GLY A 82 5.21 -15.72 -7.59
C GLY A 82 4.80 -14.80 -8.74
N ALA A 83 3.92 -13.83 -8.51
CA ALA A 83 3.59 -12.81 -9.50
C ALA A 83 4.84 -12.04 -9.95
N THR A 84 4.90 -11.72 -11.25
CA THR A 84 6.06 -11.05 -11.85
C THR A 84 5.67 -9.74 -12.51
N ALA A 85 6.65 -8.86 -12.67
CA ALA A 85 6.51 -7.66 -13.49
C ALA A 85 7.51 -7.69 -14.65
N ASN A 86 7.16 -7.15 -15.81
CA ASN A 86 8.10 -6.98 -16.91
C ASN A 86 8.13 -5.53 -17.38
N LEU A 87 9.33 -5.08 -17.72
CA LEU A 87 9.54 -3.86 -18.49
C LEU A 87 9.46 -4.21 -19.98
N CYS A 88 8.62 -3.49 -20.72
CA CYS A 88 8.29 -3.81 -22.10
C CYS A 88 8.58 -2.61 -23.00
N THR A 89 9.34 -2.85 -24.06
CA THR A 89 9.74 -1.79 -25.00
C THR A 89 8.63 -1.44 -25.99
N GLY A 90 7.64 -2.30 -26.16
CA GLY A 90 6.41 -1.99 -26.90
C GLY A 90 5.31 -1.45 -25.99
N SER A 91 4.29 -0.84 -26.60
CA SER A 91 3.03 -0.55 -25.93
C SER A 91 2.22 -1.81 -25.71
N ASN A 92 1.25 -1.75 -24.79
CA ASN A 92 0.31 -2.82 -24.44
C ASN A 92 0.99 -4.15 -24.06
N GLY A 93 2.20 -4.09 -23.49
CA GLY A 93 2.93 -5.27 -23.03
C GLY A 93 3.61 -6.06 -24.15
N GLY A 94 3.96 -5.42 -25.26
CA GLY A 94 4.79 -5.99 -26.33
C GLY A 94 6.29 -5.88 -26.04
N GLY A 95 7.10 -6.85 -26.48
CA GLY A 95 8.56 -6.76 -26.38
C GLY A 95 9.08 -6.73 -24.93
N CYS A 96 8.49 -7.54 -24.05
CA CYS A 96 8.87 -7.59 -22.65
C CYS A 96 10.20 -8.31 -22.42
N GLY A 97 11.07 -7.70 -21.62
CA GLY A 97 12.34 -8.31 -21.20
C GLY A 97 12.16 -9.31 -20.05
N SER A 98 13.26 -9.59 -19.35
CA SER A 98 13.26 -10.52 -18.21
C SER A 98 12.27 -10.11 -17.10
N PRO A 99 11.61 -11.07 -16.43
CA PRO A 99 10.69 -10.79 -15.34
C PRO A 99 11.44 -10.31 -14.09
N ILE A 100 10.84 -9.35 -13.41
CA ILE A 100 11.16 -8.91 -12.05
C ILE A 100 10.32 -9.77 -11.11
N ALA A 101 10.98 -10.60 -10.31
CA ALA A 101 10.31 -11.53 -9.40
C ALA A 101 9.54 -10.80 -8.29
N ALA A 102 8.56 -11.49 -7.70
CA ALA A 102 7.86 -11.01 -6.50
C ALA A 102 8.85 -10.64 -5.39
N LYS A 103 8.56 -9.56 -4.66
CA LYS A 103 9.40 -9.01 -3.58
C LYS A 103 10.83 -8.67 -4.01
N THR A 104 11.02 -8.28 -5.27
CA THR A 104 12.31 -7.82 -5.82
C THR A 104 12.15 -6.54 -6.63
N GLY A 105 13.28 -5.91 -6.96
CA GLY A 105 13.29 -4.65 -7.68
C GLY A 105 14.53 -4.48 -8.53
N VAL A 106 14.42 -3.63 -9.55
CA VAL A 106 15.50 -3.32 -10.47
C VAL A 106 15.67 -1.81 -10.62
N TYR A 107 16.90 -1.38 -10.82
CA TYR A 107 17.23 -0.02 -11.23
C TYR A 107 17.54 -0.03 -12.72
N ALA A 108 16.65 0.53 -13.54
CA ALA A 108 16.68 0.38 -14.99
C ALA A 108 16.41 1.70 -15.70
N ASP A 109 17.00 1.88 -16.88
CA ASP A 109 16.64 2.97 -17.79
C ASP A 109 15.26 2.70 -18.39
N LEU A 110 14.30 3.59 -18.13
CA LEU A 110 12.93 3.50 -18.65
C LEU A 110 12.74 4.29 -19.95
N THR A 111 13.77 4.96 -20.46
CA THR A 111 13.71 5.65 -21.76
C THR A 111 13.20 4.76 -22.90
N PRO A 112 13.64 3.48 -23.05
CA PRO A 112 13.13 2.62 -24.11
C PRO A 112 11.83 1.88 -23.74
N VAL A 113 11.31 2.07 -22.52
CA VAL A 113 10.19 1.30 -21.98
C VAL A 113 8.88 2.05 -22.23
N ASN A 114 8.00 1.43 -23.01
CA ASN A 114 6.70 2.02 -23.36
C ASN A 114 5.54 1.43 -22.55
N SER A 115 5.75 0.29 -21.87
CA SER A 115 4.76 -0.26 -20.95
C SER A 115 5.38 -1.11 -19.85
N ILE A 116 4.65 -1.28 -18.75
CA ILE A 116 4.93 -2.26 -17.70
C ILE A 116 3.82 -3.29 -17.68
N ARG A 117 4.17 -4.57 -17.52
CA ARG A 117 3.19 -5.65 -17.48
C ARG A 117 3.26 -6.39 -16.15
N LEU A 118 2.13 -6.45 -15.45
CA LEU A 118 1.97 -7.22 -14.22
C LEU A 118 1.38 -8.59 -14.58
N ASN A 119 2.06 -9.67 -14.20
CA ASN A 119 1.62 -11.03 -14.48
C ASN A 119 1.21 -11.73 -13.19
N ARG A 120 0.13 -12.50 -13.32
CA ARG A 120 -0.23 -13.49 -12.30
C ARG A 120 0.76 -14.66 -12.38
N ALA A 121 0.98 -15.30 -11.24
CA ALA A 121 1.70 -16.57 -11.17
C ALA A 121 0.96 -17.69 -11.92
#